data_AF-A0A329B6A5-F1
#
_entry.id   AF-A0A329B6A5-F1
#
_cell.length_a   1.000
_cell.length_b   1.000
_cell.length_c   1.000
_cell.angle_alpha   90.00
_cell.angle_beta   90.00
_cell.angle_gamma   90.00
#
_symmetry.space_group_name_H-M   'P 1'
#
loop_
_entity.id
_entity.type
_entity.pdbx_description
1 polymer ?
#
loop_
_entity_poly.entity_id
_entity_poly.type
_entity_poly.pdbx_seq_one_letter_code
_entity_poly.pdbx_strand_id
1 'polypeptide(L)'
;MIKKILSSCSVVVLLCLATTASAATVTFAGIAYSGDSKSIPQRFPHSLKLEKSRTAAGLTLNAQLSSALASSKPAHFELNQTGLTSLKGQDQAIVVALLITGETVSAERFGSVAKLLTQVRAQAMFFDFKTMSVLRAYPFSFTHLDVIDHMPGNAEMQARFSTLYYGDQGKPGILNRFVDIVGAATIPEHVPRYLQVGQVKLSDEARAVLPEMLTRNPGDAETWLADLFAENLSSKTGVPLLPYSKGYAIGNVMSMRISDGEVFMLKLPEADYTIALDVPRFRKIKSGESAAGASYIYGAYAHVDIQEPVSGKHYLNADFKNGEVKLVPVTQSSVDDFPAYHDAIKGLFAKLSDNLAGNRTDWLSSATDTSGINKQITSTQELLKSCK
;
A
#
# COMPACT_ATOMS: atom_id res chain seq x y z
N MET A 1 -20.33 -76.28 29.46
CA MET A 1 -21.00 -74.96 29.44
C MET A 1 -20.94 -74.40 30.86
N ILE A 2 -20.37 -73.26 31.24
CA ILE A 2 -19.94 -72.02 30.58
C ILE A 2 -18.86 -71.39 31.49
N LYS A 3 -17.74 -70.95 30.90
CA LYS A 3 -16.70 -70.11 31.52
C LYS A 3 -17.21 -68.66 31.63
N LYS A 4 -17.03 -67.97 32.75
CA LYS A 4 -17.17 -66.51 32.85
C LYS A 4 -15.79 -65.85 32.96
N ILE A 5 -15.57 -64.93 32.03
CA ILE A 5 -14.34 -64.20 31.72
C ILE A 5 -14.26 -62.98 32.65
N LEU A 6 -13.14 -62.82 33.35
CA LEU A 6 -12.76 -61.53 33.97
C LEU A 6 -12.29 -60.59 32.86
N SER A 7 -12.97 -59.46 32.70
CA SER A 7 -12.57 -58.37 31.80
C SER A 7 -11.84 -57.30 32.61
N SER A 8 -10.56 -57.08 32.26
CA SER A 8 -9.73 -55.98 32.76
C SER A 8 -10.18 -54.66 32.14
N CYS A 9 -10.59 -53.69 32.96
CA CYS A 9 -10.77 -52.30 32.57
C CYS A 9 -9.44 -51.55 32.74
N SER A 10 -8.71 -51.36 31.65
CA SER A 10 -7.61 -50.38 31.60
C SER A 10 -8.18 -48.99 31.32
N VAL A 11 -8.16 -48.13 32.34
CA VAL A 11 -8.45 -46.69 32.17
C VAL A 11 -7.20 -46.03 31.60
N VAL A 12 -7.25 -45.66 30.31
CA VAL A 12 -6.23 -44.80 29.69
C VAL A 12 -6.58 -43.36 30.03
N VAL A 13 -5.80 -42.74 30.92
CA VAL A 13 -5.87 -41.31 31.20
C VAL A 13 -5.12 -40.59 30.09
N LEU A 14 -5.86 -39.97 29.17
CA LEU A 14 -5.30 -39.11 28.13
C LEU A 14 -4.97 -37.75 28.75
N LEU A 15 -3.69 -37.51 29.10
CA LEU A 15 -3.23 -36.16 29.44
C LEU A 15 -3.24 -35.29 28.17
N CYS A 16 -4.25 -34.44 28.02
CA CYS A 16 -4.19 -33.32 27.09
C CYS A 16 -3.18 -32.28 27.62
N LEU A 17 -1.93 -32.38 27.18
CA LEU A 17 -0.97 -31.27 27.29
C LEU A 17 -1.49 -30.14 26.38
N ALA A 18 -2.13 -29.13 26.98
CA ALA A 18 -2.40 -27.89 26.29
C ALA A 18 -1.06 -27.18 26.04
N THR A 19 -0.52 -27.32 24.83
CA THR A 19 0.58 -26.47 24.36
C THR A 19 0.04 -25.06 24.25
N THR A 20 0.34 -24.20 25.21
CA THR A 20 0.14 -22.75 25.07
C THR A 20 1.11 -22.27 24.00
N ALA A 21 0.62 -22.07 22.77
CA ALA A 21 1.38 -21.34 21.76
C ALA A 21 1.60 -19.93 22.31
N SER A 22 2.87 -19.58 22.58
CA SER A 22 3.22 -18.21 22.97
C SER A 22 2.99 -17.32 21.76
N ALA A 23 2.26 -16.22 21.95
CA ALA A 23 2.12 -15.21 20.91
C ALA A 23 3.50 -14.68 20.51
N ALA A 24 3.71 -14.44 19.22
CA ALA A 24 4.96 -13.83 18.75
C ALA A 24 5.14 -12.45 19.40
N THR A 25 6.39 -12.07 19.68
CA THR A 25 6.72 -10.72 20.14
C THR A 25 7.24 -9.90 18.96
N VAL A 26 6.66 -8.71 18.75
CA VAL A 26 7.05 -7.76 17.70
C VAL A 26 7.55 -6.47 18.34
N THR A 27 8.71 -5.99 17.94
CA THR A 27 9.29 -4.74 18.44
C THR A 27 9.03 -3.59 17.47
N PHE A 28 8.54 -2.47 17.98
CA PHE A 28 8.37 -1.26 17.16
C PHE A 28 9.71 -0.52 16.98
N ALA A 29 10.10 -0.27 15.72
CA ALA A 29 11.33 0.44 15.36
C ALA A 29 11.19 1.96 15.24
N GLY A 30 9.96 2.48 15.15
CA GLY A 30 9.73 3.88 14.82
C GLY A 30 9.30 4.10 13.37
N ILE A 31 9.40 5.37 12.97
CA ILE A 31 9.12 5.87 11.64
C ILE A 31 10.38 5.82 10.81
N ALA A 32 10.23 5.44 9.55
CA ALA A 32 11.31 5.29 8.62
C ALA A 32 10.96 5.81 7.22
N TYR A 33 11.99 6.01 6.39
CA TYR A 33 11.86 6.45 5.00
C TYR A 33 12.49 5.43 4.06
N SER A 34 11.81 5.14 2.94
CA SER A 34 12.32 4.19 1.95
C SER A 34 13.39 4.83 1.08
N GLY A 35 14.42 4.08 0.71
CA GLY A 35 15.51 4.56 -0.13
C GLY A 35 16.81 4.85 0.62
N ASP A 36 17.84 5.20 -0.14
CA ASP A 36 19.17 5.51 0.38
C ASP A 36 19.20 6.90 1.05
N SER A 37 20.16 7.11 1.95
CA SER A 37 20.24 8.35 2.72
C SER A 37 20.39 9.62 1.88
N LYS A 38 20.90 9.55 0.64
CA LYS A 38 21.11 10.72 -0.22
C LYS A 38 19.82 11.15 -0.91
N SER A 39 18.93 10.21 -1.24
CA SER A 39 17.67 10.51 -1.92
C SER A 39 16.56 10.97 -0.98
N ILE A 40 16.62 10.64 0.32
CA ILE A 40 15.56 10.95 1.31
C ILE A 40 15.18 12.45 1.33
N PRO A 41 16.11 13.43 1.40
CA PRO A 41 15.74 14.85 1.42
C PRO A 41 14.99 15.34 0.19
N GLN A 42 15.25 14.72 -0.96
CA GLN A 42 14.62 15.06 -2.23
C GLN A 42 13.26 14.38 -2.38
N ARG A 43 13.14 13.15 -1.88
CA ARG A 43 11.92 12.34 -1.97
C ARG A 43 10.89 12.65 -0.88
N PHE A 44 11.33 13.10 0.29
CA PHE A 44 10.48 13.35 1.46
C PHE A 44 10.62 14.75 2.09
N PRO A 45 10.74 15.86 1.31
CA PRO A 45 10.96 17.19 1.86
C PRO A 45 9.90 17.64 2.88
N HIS A 46 8.63 17.31 2.67
CA HIS A 46 7.53 17.75 3.53
C HIS A 46 7.44 16.96 4.83
N SER A 47 7.63 15.65 4.76
CA SER A 47 7.67 14.77 5.94
C SER A 47 8.84 15.11 6.85
N LEU A 48 10.03 15.33 6.29
CA LEU A 48 11.20 15.75 7.06
C LEU A 48 11.01 17.13 7.71
N LYS A 49 10.34 18.06 7.02
CA LYS A 49 10.03 19.38 7.59
C LYS A 49 9.06 19.27 8.77
N LEU A 50 8.05 18.41 8.65
CA LEU A 50 7.15 18.10 9.76
C LEU A 50 7.93 17.51 10.94
N GLU A 51 8.74 16.49 10.70
CA GLU A 51 9.51 15.80 11.73
C GLU A 51 10.46 16.76 12.46
N LYS A 52 11.22 17.58 11.74
CA LYS A 52 12.07 18.63 12.33
C LYS A 52 11.28 19.59 13.22
N SER A 53 10.11 20.04 12.76
CA SER A 53 9.25 20.94 13.54
C SER A 53 8.75 20.30 14.83
N ARG A 54 8.41 19.01 14.77
CA ARG A 54 7.91 18.23 15.90
C ARG A 54 8.99 17.93 16.92
N THR A 55 10.18 17.56 16.45
CA THR A 55 11.36 17.36 17.31
C THR A 55 11.76 18.64 18.03
N ALA A 56 11.78 19.79 17.34
CA ALA A 56 12.03 21.08 17.99
C ALA A 56 10.99 21.43 19.07
N ALA A 57 9.76 20.93 18.95
CA ALA A 57 8.69 21.10 19.93
C ALA A 57 8.68 20.04 21.05
N GLY A 58 9.62 19.07 21.06
CA GLY A 58 9.64 17.96 22.01
C GLY A 58 8.51 16.93 21.84
N LEU A 59 7.76 17.02 20.73
CA LEU A 59 6.60 16.17 20.43
C LEU A 59 6.89 15.30 19.20
N THR A 60 7.91 14.45 19.27
CA THR A 60 8.36 13.66 18.13
C THR A 60 7.25 12.74 17.61
N LEU A 61 7.21 12.52 16.29
CA LEU A 61 6.24 11.62 15.67
C LEU A 61 6.39 10.17 16.22
N ASN A 62 7.63 9.73 16.50
CA ASN A 62 7.89 8.43 17.13
C ASN A 62 7.27 8.31 18.52
N ALA A 63 7.39 9.34 19.37
CA ALA A 63 6.81 9.32 20.72
C ALA A 63 5.28 9.24 20.66
N GLN A 64 4.67 10.02 19.76
CA GLN A 64 3.23 9.99 19.52
C GLN A 64 2.76 8.61 19.02
N LEU A 65 3.46 8.03 18.06
CA LEU A 65 3.12 6.72 17.51
C LEU A 65 3.30 5.60 18.54
N SER A 66 4.36 5.65 19.35
CA SER A 66 4.59 4.70 20.44
C SER A 66 3.47 4.76 21.48
N SER A 67 3.02 5.96 21.85
CA SER A 67 1.91 6.14 22.79
C SER A 67 0.58 5.62 22.22
N ALA A 68 0.31 5.86 20.94
CA ALA A 68 -0.89 5.35 20.27
C ALA A 68 -0.89 3.81 20.20
N LEU A 69 0.25 3.21 19.84
CA LEU A 69 0.44 1.76 19.86
C LEU A 69 0.33 1.16 21.26
N ALA A 70 0.79 1.85 22.30
CA ALA A 70 0.68 1.37 23.69
C ALA A 70 -0.78 1.25 24.14
N SER A 71 -1.63 2.13 23.58
CA SER A 71 -3.05 2.20 23.88
C SER A 71 -3.89 1.22 23.04
N SER A 72 -3.31 0.66 21.96
CA SER A 72 -3.98 -0.25 21.03
C SER A 72 -3.27 -1.60 20.99
N LYS A 73 -3.79 -2.58 21.72
CA LYS A 73 -3.20 -3.93 21.77
C LYS A 73 -3.44 -4.66 20.44
N PRO A 74 -2.39 -5.15 19.76
CA PRO A 74 -2.57 -6.00 18.58
C PRO A 74 -3.30 -7.29 18.91
N ALA A 75 -4.09 -7.79 17.96
CA ALA A 75 -4.92 -8.97 18.16
C ALA A 75 -4.14 -10.30 18.09
N HIS A 76 -2.97 -10.30 17.44
CA HIS A 76 -2.29 -11.54 17.04
C HIS A 76 -0.84 -11.67 17.53
N PHE A 77 -0.30 -10.67 18.23
CA PHE A 77 1.06 -10.67 18.73
C PHE A 77 1.22 -9.70 19.90
N GLU A 78 2.27 -9.91 20.70
CA GLU A 78 2.66 -8.97 21.75
C GLU A 78 3.54 -7.87 21.17
N LEU A 79 3.21 -6.61 21.45
CA LEU A 79 4.01 -5.49 21.01
C LEU A 79 5.01 -5.09 22.10
N ASN A 80 6.30 -5.26 21.81
CA ASN A 80 7.39 -4.74 22.60
C ASN A 80 7.73 -3.29 22.20
N GLN A 81 7.80 -2.41 23.19
CA GLN A 81 8.11 -0.99 23.02
C GLN A 81 9.46 -0.58 23.63
N THR A 82 10.28 -1.52 24.12
CA THR A 82 11.60 -1.23 24.69
C THR A 82 12.68 -0.85 23.66
N GLY A 83 12.30 -0.77 22.38
CA GLY A 83 13.18 -0.37 21.28
C GLY A 83 14.08 -1.49 20.76
N LEU A 84 14.84 -1.22 19.70
CA LEU A 84 15.63 -2.23 18.99
C LEU A 84 16.82 -2.78 19.79
N THR A 85 17.29 -2.06 20.81
CA THR A 85 18.42 -2.48 21.64
C THR A 85 18.13 -3.74 22.44
N SER A 86 16.86 -3.99 22.80
CA SER A 86 16.44 -5.20 23.51
C SER A 86 16.47 -6.47 22.65
N LEU A 87 16.60 -6.32 21.33
CA LEU A 87 16.64 -7.45 20.39
C LEU A 87 18.02 -8.12 20.31
N LYS A 88 19.07 -7.50 20.84
CA LYS A 88 20.42 -8.05 20.83
C LYS A 88 20.48 -9.33 21.68
N GLY A 89 20.71 -10.47 21.04
CA GLY A 89 20.85 -11.77 21.70
C GLY A 89 19.55 -12.56 21.88
N GLN A 90 18.42 -12.09 21.33
CA GLN A 90 17.17 -12.85 21.31
C GLN A 90 17.10 -13.84 20.13
N ASP A 91 16.43 -14.98 20.33
CA ASP A 91 16.26 -16.02 19.29
C ASP A 91 15.19 -15.66 18.24
N GLN A 92 14.18 -14.88 18.61
CA GLN A 92 13.21 -14.29 17.69
C GLN A 92 13.21 -12.77 17.83
N ALA A 93 13.35 -12.07 16.71
CA ALA A 93 13.42 -10.61 16.67
C ALA A 93 12.62 -10.07 15.48
N ILE A 94 11.29 -10.10 15.61
CA ILE A 94 10.39 -9.50 14.61
C ILE A 94 10.27 -8.01 14.91
N VAL A 95 10.42 -7.20 13.87
CA VAL A 95 10.35 -5.74 13.97
C VAL A 95 9.26 -5.21 13.09
N VAL A 96 8.53 -4.19 13.56
CA VAL A 96 7.60 -3.41 12.76
C VAL A 96 8.02 -1.94 12.68
N ALA A 97 7.99 -1.36 11.47
CA ALA A 97 8.26 0.04 11.22
C ALA A 97 7.14 0.70 10.42
N LEU A 98 6.86 1.97 10.70
CA LEU A 98 6.07 2.82 9.80
C LEU A 98 7.01 3.35 8.72
N LEU A 99 6.96 2.77 7.53
CA LEU A 99 7.84 3.15 6.43
C LEU A 99 7.11 4.08 5.45
N ILE A 100 7.56 5.33 5.34
CA ILE A 100 7.07 6.29 4.34
C ILE A 100 7.72 5.96 3.00
N THR A 101 6.89 5.80 1.96
CA THR A 101 7.32 5.32 0.63
C THR A 101 7.20 6.38 -0.45
N GLY A 102 6.29 7.35 -0.27
CA GLY A 102 6.20 8.52 -1.14
C GLY A 102 5.40 9.65 -0.53
N GLU A 103 5.66 10.86 -0.99
CA GLU A 103 4.81 12.02 -0.75
C GLU A 103 4.50 12.72 -2.06
N THR A 104 3.35 13.39 -2.11
CA THR A 104 2.92 14.15 -3.28
C THR A 104 2.23 15.41 -2.81
N VAL A 105 2.66 16.54 -3.34
CA VAL A 105 1.99 17.84 -3.20
C VAL A 105 1.87 18.40 -4.61
N SER A 106 0.65 18.49 -5.11
CA SER A 106 0.35 19.06 -6.42
C SER A 106 -0.70 20.15 -6.26
N ALA A 107 -0.42 21.32 -6.80
CA ALA A 107 -1.37 22.41 -6.83
C ALA A 107 -1.61 22.83 -8.28
N GLU A 108 -2.87 22.88 -8.66
CA GLU A 108 -3.30 23.22 -10.01
C GLU A 108 -4.32 24.34 -9.97
N ARG A 109 -4.21 25.29 -10.89
CA ARG A 109 -5.12 26.44 -10.94
C ARG A 109 -6.28 26.21 -11.89
N PHE A 110 -7.49 26.47 -11.42
CA PHE A 110 -8.77 26.40 -12.12
C PHE A 110 -9.47 27.76 -12.03
N GLY A 111 -9.20 28.66 -12.98
CA GLY A 111 -9.72 30.03 -12.93
C GLY A 111 -9.24 30.76 -11.67
N SER A 112 -10.17 31.17 -10.81
CA SER A 112 -9.87 31.83 -9.53
C SER A 112 -9.56 30.86 -8.38
N VAL A 113 -9.85 29.55 -8.53
CA VAL A 113 -9.59 28.56 -7.49
C VAL A 113 -8.36 27.70 -7.84
N ALA A 114 -7.79 27.01 -6.86
CA ALA A 114 -6.76 26.00 -7.04
C ALA A 114 -7.19 24.68 -6.41
N LYS A 115 -6.91 23.58 -7.10
CA LYS A 115 -7.01 22.22 -6.57
C LYS A 115 -5.67 21.88 -5.93
N LEU A 116 -5.65 21.58 -4.63
CA LEU A 116 -4.47 21.12 -3.93
C LEU A 116 -4.64 19.64 -3.58
N LEU A 117 -3.84 18.78 -4.20
CA LEU A 117 -3.69 17.39 -3.82
C LEU A 117 -2.48 17.26 -2.89
N THR A 118 -2.70 16.70 -1.71
CA THR A 118 -1.62 16.27 -0.83
C THR A 118 -1.77 14.78 -0.53
N GLN A 119 -0.69 14.01 -0.58
CA GLN A 119 -0.72 12.57 -0.29
C GLN A 119 0.56 12.14 0.43
N VAL A 120 0.39 11.22 1.39
CA VAL A 120 1.46 10.41 1.96
C VAL A 120 1.15 8.95 1.68
N ARG A 121 2.10 8.24 1.10
CA ARG A 121 2.11 6.78 0.95
C ARG A 121 3.06 6.18 1.98
N ALA A 122 2.61 5.11 2.62
CA ALA A 122 3.35 4.44 3.67
C ALA A 122 3.05 2.94 3.68
N GLN A 123 3.78 2.20 4.51
CA GLN A 123 3.51 0.80 4.77
C GLN A 123 3.85 0.43 6.20
N ALA A 124 3.05 -0.46 6.79
CA ALA A 124 3.44 -1.16 8.01
C ALA A 124 4.32 -2.33 7.60
N MET A 125 5.62 -2.21 7.85
CA MET A 125 6.61 -3.18 7.40
C MET A 125 7.09 -4.03 8.56
N PHE A 126 6.84 -5.33 8.47
CA PHE A 126 7.35 -6.34 9.37
C PHE A 126 8.55 -7.03 8.74
N PHE A 127 9.65 -7.15 9.48
CA PHE A 127 10.85 -7.84 9.03
C PHE A 127 11.52 -8.59 10.19
N ASP A 128 12.29 -9.60 9.84
CA ASP A 128 13.14 -10.33 10.79
C ASP A 128 14.45 -9.56 10.95
N PHE A 129 14.74 -9.11 12.17
CA PHE A 129 15.89 -8.27 12.49
C PHE A 129 17.23 -8.99 12.37
N LYS A 130 17.26 -10.32 12.50
CA LYS A 130 18.51 -11.10 12.45
C LYS A 130 18.95 -11.35 11.02
N THR A 131 18.01 -11.69 10.16
CA THR A 131 18.22 -12.00 8.74
C THR A 131 18.10 -10.77 7.84
N MET A 132 17.48 -9.71 8.37
CA MET A 132 17.06 -8.51 7.65
C MET A 132 16.07 -8.81 6.52
N SER A 133 15.27 -9.87 6.63
CA SER A 133 14.32 -10.27 5.58
C SER A 133 12.93 -9.69 5.85
N VAL A 134 12.30 -9.12 4.82
CA VAL A 134 10.89 -8.67 4.92
C VAL A 134 9.98 -9.88 5.09
N LEU A 135 9.04 -9.79 6.05
CA LEU A 135 8.06 -10.82 6.37
C LEU A 135 6.66 -10.46 5.83
N ARG A 136 6.26 -9.20 6.06
CA ARG A 136 4.95 -8.66 5.67
C ARG A 136 5.12 -7.17 5.41
N ALA A 137 4.44 -6.65 4.38
CA ALA A 137 4.25 -5.22 4.24
C ALA A 137 2.79 -4.95 3.88
N TYR A 138 2.18 -4.01 4.60
CA TYR A 138 0.81 -3.59 4.38
C TYR A 138 0.85 -2.15 3.85
N PRO A 139 0.87 -1.94 2.53
CA PRO A 139 0.87 -0.60 1.94
C PRO A 139 -0.47 0.11 2.15
N PHE A 140 -0.40 1.40 2.46
CA PHE A 140 -1.56 2.28 2.62
C PHE A 140 -1.20 3.72 2.27
N SER A 141 -2.20 4.57 2.05
CA SER A 141 -1.97 6.00 1.89
C SER A 141 -3.07 6.83 2.56
N PHE A 142 -2.82 8.13 2.62
CA PHE A 142 -3.84 9.10 2.91
C PHE A 142 -3.70 10.31 1.99
N THR A 143 -4.79 10.69 1.35
CA THR A 143 -4.86 11.76 0.36
C THR A 143 -5.89 12.80 0.81
N HIS A 144 -5.52 14.07 0.72
CA HIS A 144 -6.43 15.20 0.75
C HIS A 144 -6.53 15.84 -0.62
N LEU A 145 -7.74 16.28 -0.93
CA LEU A 145 -8.06 17.02 -2.14
C LEU A 145 -8.85 18.26 -1.74
N ASP A 146 -8.17 19.40 -1.73
CA ASP A 146 -8.75 20.68 -1.38
C ASP A 146 -9.05 21.51 -2.63
N VAL A 147 -10.10 22.32 -2.56
CA VAL A 147 -10.36 23.41 -3.49
C VAL A 147 -10.20 24.72 -2.72
N ILE A 148 -9.25 25.54 -3.12
CA ILE A 148 -8.81 26.76 -2.45
C ILE A 148 -9.11 27.93 -3.37
N ASP A 149 -9.55 29.09 -2.86
CA ASP A 149 -9.90 30.27 -3.66
C ASP A 149 -8.70 31.12 -4.12
N HIS A 150 -7.49 30.55 -4.01
CA HIS A 150 -6.23 31.14 -4.45
C HIS A 150 -5.19 30.03 -4.66
N MET A 151 -4.06 30.38 -5.28
CA MET A 151 -2.93 29.45 -5.39
C MET A 151 -2.23 29.37 -4.02
N PRO A 152 -2.16 28.20 -3.37
CA PRO A 152 -1.57 28.09 -2.05
C PRO A 152 -0.07 28.38 -2.09
N GLY A 153 0.44 29.05 -1.06
CA GLY A 153 1.88 29.24 -0.87
C GLY A 153 2.54 28.01 -0.24
N ASN A 154 3.88 27.94 -0.29
CA ASN A 154 4.65 26.81 0.27
C ASN A 154 4.36 26.54 1.76
N ALA A 155 4.07 27.58 2.54
CA ALA A 155 3.73 27.44 3.96
C ALA A 155 2.35 26.78 4.15
N GLU A 156 1.35 27.17 3.35
CA GLU A 156 0.03 26.58 3.40
C GLU A 156 0.05 25.13 2.91
N MET A 157 0.74 24.86 1.80
CA MET A 157 0.93 23.49 1.30
C MET A 157 1.56 22.59 2.37
N GLN A 158 2.59 23.09 3.08
CA GLN A 158 3.20 22.35 4.18
C GLN A 158 2.22 22.11 5.34
N ALA A 159 1.41 23.10 5.70
CA ALA A 159 0.42 22.97 6.77
C ALA A 159 -0.63 21.92 6.42
N ARG A 160 -1.18 21.97 5.18
CA ARG A 160 -2.13 21.00 4.63
C ARG A 160 -1.52 19.59 4.57
N PHE A 161 -0.29 19.47 4.08
CA PHE A 161 0.41 18.19 4.07
C PHE A 161 0.57 17.61 5.48
N SER A 162 0.86 18.45 6.47
CA SER A 162 1.07 18.00 7.85
C SER A 162 -0.20 17.39 8.47
N THR A 163 -1.40 17.80 8.05
CA THR A 163 -2.65 17.21 8.54
C THR A 163 -2.79 15.74 8.14
N LEU A 164 -2.13 15.32 7.05
CA LEU A 164 -2.16 13.92 6.60
C LEU A 164 -1.67 12.93 7.65
N TYR A 165 -0.73 13.35 8.51
CA TYR A 165 -0.21 12.48 9.56
C TYR A 165 -1.23 12.22 10.67
N TYR A 166 -2.03 13.25 11.01
CA TYR A 166 -2.92 13.23 12.15
C TYR A 166 -4.36 12.83 11.78
N GLY A 167 -4.75 13.08 10.54
CA GLY A 167 -6.11 12.90 10.08
C GLY A 167 -6.86 14.22 10.03
N ASP A 168 -7.96 14.21 9.29
CA ASP A 168 -8.85 15.36 9.13
C ASP A 168 -10.23 14.85 8.66
N GLN A 169 -11.28 15.67 8.85
CA GLN A 169 -12.65 15.39 8.43
C GLN A 169 -13.20 14.04 8.92
N GLY A 170 -12.84 13.65 10.15
CA GLY A 170 -13.25 12.36 10.74
C GLY A 170 -12.59 11.13 10.13
N LYS A 171 -11.60 11.29 9.24
CA LYS A 171 -10.82 10.19 8.66
C LYS A 171 -9.46 10.06 9.35
N PRO A 172 -9.01 8.84 9.65
CA PRO A 172 -7.71 8.63 10.28
C PRO A 172 -6.58 9.05 9.33
N GLY A 173 -5.58 9.75 9.88
CA GLY A 173 -4.34 10.05 9.19
C GLY A 173 -3.37 8.87 9.18
N ILE A 174 -2.15 9.11 8.71
CA ILE A 174 -1.10 8.09 8.58
C ILE A 174 -0.79 7.40 9.91
N LEU A 175 -0.70 8.14 11.02
CA LEU A 175 -0.35 7.57 12.32
C LEU A 175 -1.43 6.59 12.81
N ASN A 176 -2.71 6.99 12.76
CA ASN A 176 -3.80 6.12 13.21
C ASN A 176 -4.01 4.95 12.26
N ARG A 177 -3.89 5.14 10.94
CA ARG A 177 -3.96 4.04 9.97
C ARG A 177 -2.88 2.99 10.23
N PHE A 178 -1.67 3.41 10.57
CA PHE A 178 -0.61 2.48 10.95
C PHE A 178 -0.99 1.69 12.20
N VAL A 179 -1.52 2.36 13.24
CA VAL A 179 -1.98 1.68 14.47
C VAL A 179 -3.08 0.67 14.17
N ASP A 180 -4.07 1.02 13.35
CA ASP A 180 -5.16 0.13 12.95
C ASP A 180 -4.63 -1.10 12.20
N ILE A 181 -3.70 -0.89 11.26
CA ILE A 181 -3.07 -1.98 10.49
C ILE A 181 -2.25 -2.88 11.40
N VAL A 182 -1.41 -2.33 12.28
CA VAL A 182 -0.63 -3.11 13.25
C VAL A 182 -1.56 -3.88 14.19
N GLY A 183 -2.69 -3.28 14.58
CA GLY A 183 -3.71 -3.91 15.41
C GLY A 183 -4.31 -5.18 14.80
N ALA A 184 -4.53 -5.16 13.48
CA ALA A 184 -5.13 -6.27 12.73
C ALA A 184 -4.11 -7.20 12.04
N ALA A 185 -2.83 -6.84 12.02
CA ALA A 185 -1.80 -7.60 11.31
C ALA A 185 -1.59 -8.98 11.92
N THR A 186 -1.28 -9.96 11.07
CA THR A 186 -0.94 -11.33 11.46
C THR A 186 0.53 -11.59 11.23
N ILE A 187 1.16 -12.31 12.15
CA ILE A 187 2.50 -12.85 11.96
C ILE A 187 2.34 -14.29 11.45
N PRO A 188 2.93 -14.64 10.29
CA PRO A 188 2.81 -15.98 9.76
C PRO A 188 3.48 -17.01 10.70
N GLU A 189 2.70 -17.99 11.18
CA GLU A 189 3.18 -19.11 12.02
C GLU A 189 3.97 -20.17 11.21
N HIS A 190 3.81 -20.14 9.89
CA HIS A 190 4.46 -21.02 8.93
C HIS A 190 5.20 -20.21 7.86
N VAL A 191 5.84 -20.89 6.90
CA VAL A 191 6.48 -20.22 5.77
C VAL A 191 5.43 -19.36 5.05
N PRO A 192 5.56 -18.03 5.08
CA PRO A 192 4.61 -17.15 4.43
C PRO A 192 4.62 -17.36 2.92
N ARG A 193 3.44 -17.24 2.30
CA ARG A 193 3.35 -17.03 0.86
C ARG A 193 3.42 -15.54 0.55
N TYR A 194 4.29 -15.19 -0.37
CA TYR A 194 4.58 -13.82 -0.75
C TYR A 194 3.89 -13.46 -2.07
N LEU A 195 3.21 -12.31 -2.05
CA LEU A 195 2.64 -11.68 -3.23
C LEU A 195 3.39 -10.37 -3.49
N GLN A 196 3.77 -10.12 -4.74
CA GLN A 196 4.47 -8.90 -5.12
C GLN A 196 3.96 -8.39 -6.47
N VAL A 197 3.90 -7.07 -6.65
CA VAL A 197 3.92 -6.50 -8.02
C VAL A 197 5.32 -6.73 -8.57
N GLY A 198 5.49 -7.66 -9.49
CA GLY A 198 6.82 -8.05 -10.01
C GLY A 198 7.20 -7.27 -11.26
N GLN A 199 6.21 -6.92 -12.09
CA GLN A 199 6.44 -6.28 -13.38
C GLN A 199 5.42 -5.17 -13.62
N VAL A 200 5.92 -4.04 -14.12
CA VAL A 200 5.07 -2.95 -14.60
C VAL A 200 5.60 -2.50 -15.96
N LYS A 201 4.70 -2.39 -16.92
CA LYS A 201 4.94 -1.87 -18.26
C LYS A 201 3.98 -0.73 -18.53
N LEU A 202 4.49 0.32 -19.16
CA LEU A 202 3.69 1.39 -19.75
C LEU A 202 4.17 1.56 -21.18
N SER A 203 3.24 1.64 -22.11
CA SER A 203 3.54 1.97 -23.50
C SER A 203 4.05 3.42 -23.62
N ASP A 204 4.68 3.74 -24.75
CA ASP A 204 5.08 5.13 -25.05
C ASP A 204 3.87 6.07 -25.10
N GLU A 205 2.73 5.58 -25.61
CA GLU A 205 1.48 6.31 -25.65
C GLU A 205 0.98 6.66 -24.23
N ALA A 206 1.01 5.69 -23.31
CA ALA A 206 0.61 5.92 -21.92
C ALA A 206 1.57 6.86 -21.21
N ARG A 207 2.89 6.76 -21.48
CA ARG A 207 3.90 7.64 -20.88
C ARG A 207 3.78 9.08 -21.34
N ALA A 208 3.37 9.31 -22.59
CA ALA A 208 3.27 10.65 -23.18
C ALA A 208 2.29 11.60 -22.47
N VAL A 209 1.32 11.06 -21.70
CA VAL A 209 0.35 11.87 -20.94
C VAL A 209 0.71 12.06 -19.47
N LEU A 210 1.82 11.47 -19.01
CA LEU A 210 2.26 11.58 -17.63
C LEU A 210 3.07 12.87 -17.43
N PRO A 211 2.95 13.52 -16.26
CA PRO A 211 3.70 14.72 -15.94
C PRO A 211 5.20 14.40 -15.83
N GLU A 212 6.03 15.43 -16.02
CA GLU A 212 7.48 15.33 -15.96
C GLU A 212 7.97 14.65 -14.67
N MET A 213 7.31 14.90 -13.54
CA MET A 213 7.67 14.31 -12.25
C MET A 213 7.61 12.76 -12.22
N LEU A 214 6.83 12.13 -13.10
CA LEU A 214 6.74 10.67 -13.21
C LEU A 214 7.57 10.10 -14.36
N THR A 215 8.06 10.95 -15.26
CA THR A 215 8.78 10.53 -16.47
C THR A 215 10.25 10.95 -16.47
N ARG A 216 10.65 11.85 -15.55
CA ARG A 216 12.01 12.37 -15.44
C ARG A 216 13.04 11.29 -15.17
N ASN A 217 12.76 10.35 -14.26
CA ASN A 217 13.67 9.25 -13.97
C ASN A 217 13.09 7.91 -14.44
N PRO A 218 13.93 7.02 -15.01
CA PRO A 218 13.51 5.68 -15.36
C PRO A 218 12.93 4.92 -14.15
N GLY A 219 11.73 4.38 -14.31
CA GLY A 219 11.06 3.57 -13.28
C GLY A 219 10.14 4.33 -12.32
N ASP A 220 10.11 5.67 -12.34
CA ASP A 220 9.22 6.44 -11.46
C ASP A 220 7.74 6.19 -11.80
N ALA A 221 7.37 6.19 -13.09
CA ALA A 221 6.02 5.85 -13.53
C ALA A 221 5.61 4.42 -13.17
N GLU A 222 6.53 3.46 -13.35
CA GLU A 222 6.31 2.07 -12.94
C GLU A 222 6.10 1.93 -11.43
N THR A 223 6.93 2.61 -10.63
CA THR A 223 6.82 2.61 -9.18
C THR A 223 5.51 3.23 -8.72
N TRP A 224 5.10 4.34 -9.33
CA TRP A 224 3.81 4.97 -9.07
C TRP A 224 2.64 4.02 -9.32
N LEU A 225 2.61 3.32 -10.45
CA LEU A 225 1.55 2.35 -10.75
C LEU A 225 1.58 1.13 -9.83
N ALA A 226 2.78 0.59 -9.53
CA ALA A 226 2.93 -0.54 -8.63
C ALA A 226 2.40 -0.21 -7.23
N ASP A 227 2.81 0.95 -6.69
CA ASP A 227 2.37 1.43 -5.39
C ASP A 227 0.85 1.66 -5.38
N LEU A 228 0.31 2.29 -6.43
CA LEU A 228 -1.13 2.55 -6.53
C LEU A 228 -1.93 1.25 -6.55
N PHE A 229 -1.49 0.24 -7.28
CA PHE A 229 -2.14 -1.08 -7.29
C PHE A 229 -2.01 -1.78 -5.93
N ALA A 230 -0.80 -1.86 -5.39
CA ALA A 230 -0.52 -2.56 -4.14
C ALA A 230 -1.30 -1.96 -2.96
N GLU A 231 -1.38 -0.63 -2.88
CA GLU A 231 -2.17 0.09 -1.88
C GLU A 231 -3.66 -0.27 -1.97
N ASN A 232 -4.25 -0.21 -3.17
CA ASN A 232 -5.66 -0.52 -3.36
C ASN A 232 -5.93 -2.00 -3.06
N LEU A 233 -5.05 -2.91 -3.49
CA LEU A 233 -5.24 -4.33 -3.21
C LEU A 233 -5.13 -4.62 -1.70
N SER A 234 -4.06 -4.15 -1.05
CA SER A 234 -3.83 -4.42 0.37
C SER A 234 -4.91 -3.80 1.25
N SER A 235 -5.27 -2.53 1.02
CA SER A 235 -6.29 -1.85 1.83
C SER A 235 -7.70 -2.45 1.72
N LYS A 236 -8.05 -3.06 0.57
CA LYS A 236 -9.37 -3.70 0.38
C LYS A 236 -9.40 -5.16 0.81
N THR A 237 -8.30 -5.88 0.60
CA THR A 237 -8.27 -7.33 0.84
C THR A 237 -7.66 -7.68 2.19
N GLY A 238 -6.84 -6.80 2.79
CA GLY A 238 -6.00 -7.09 3.95
C GLY A 238 -4.80 -7.98 3.65
N VAL A 239 -4.51 -8.26 2.38
CA VAL A 239 -3.36 -9.09 1.99
C VAL A 239 -2.08 -8.27 2.07
N PRO A 240 -1.00 -8.80 2.68
CA PRO A 240 0.31 -8.18 2.64
C PRO A 240 0.90 -8.29 1.23
N LEU A 241 1.58 -7.24 0.76
CA LEU A 241 2.32 -7.25 -0.49
C LEU A 241 3.77 -6.87 -0.24
N LEU A 242 4.71 -7.64 -0.78
CA LEU A 242 6.09 -7.23 -0.82
C LEU A 242 6.23 -5.92 -1.63
N PRO A 243 7.10 -4.99 -1.21
CA PRO A 243 7.31 -3.76 -1.94
C PRO A 243 7.81 -3.98 -3.37
N TYR A 244 7.46 -3.05 -4.27
CA TYR A 244 8.04 -3.01 -5.60
C TYR A 244 9.50 -2.55 -5.55
N SER A 245 10.37 -3.18 -6.33
CA SER A 245 11.83 -3.03 -6.20
C SER A 245 12.54 -2.42 -7.40
N LYS A 246 11.85 -2.15 -8.53
CA LYS A 246 12.49 -1.57 -9.73
C LYS A 246 12.99 -0.15 -9.43
N GLY A 247 14.29 0.09 -9.63
CA GLY A 247 14.93 1.41 -9.54
C GLY A 247 15.66 1.72 -8.22
N TYR A 248 15.20 1.21 -7.07
CA TYR A 248 15.77 1.52 -5.75
C TYR A 248 16.43 0.33 -5.04
N ALA A 249 16.15 -0.90 -5.48
CA ALA A 249 16.79 -2.09 -4.92
C ALA A 249 17.96 -2.54 -5.80
N ILE A 250 19.17 -2.53 -5.25
CA ILE A 250 20.30 -3.23 -5.87
C ILE A 250 20.24 -4.68 -5.38
N GLY A 251 19.92 -5.61 -6.27
CA GLY A 251 19.87 -7.04 -5.95
C GLY A 251 18.81 -7.41 -4.91
N ASN A 252 17.59 -6.88 -5.01
CA ASN A 252 16.46 -7.13 -4.09
C ASN A 252 16.68 -6.66 -2.64
N VAL A 253 17.61 -5.73 -2.41
CA VAL A 253 17.83 -5.10 -1.11
C VAL A 253 17.21 -3.71 -1.07
N MET A 254 16.29 -3.47 -0.13
CA MET A 254 15.68 -2.17 0.15
C MET A 254 16.40 -1.47 1.30
N SER A 255 16.81 -0.22 1.09
CA SER A 255 17.28 0.65 2.17
C SER A 255 16.10 1.28 2.90
N MET A 256 16.14 1.24 4.22
CA MET A 256 15.22 1.93 5.11
C MET A 256 16.04 2.71 6.15
N ARG A 257 15.75 4.00 6.31
CA ARG A 257 16.36 4.82 7.36
C ARG A 257 15.34 5.11 8.45
N ILE A 258 15.60 4.66 9.67
CA ILE A 258 14.83 5.08 10.83
C ILE A 258 15.12 6.56 11.08
N SER A 259 14.10 7.29 11.53
CA SER A 259 14.14 8.71 11.89
C SER A 259 15.28 9.08 12.86
N ASP A 260 15.68 8.18 13.75
CA ASP A 260 16.82 8.37 14.67
C ASP A 260 18.21 8.26 14.00
N GLY A 261 18.24 7.79 12.76
CA GLY A 261 19.40 7.76 11.89
C GLY A 261 19.98 6.39 11.59
N GLU A 262 19.47 5.32 12.20
CA GLU A 262 19.87 3.95 11.86
C GLU A 262 19.42 3.59 10.43
N VAL A 263 20.25 2.84 9.70
CA VAL A 263 19.97 2.43 8.32
C VAL A 263 19.96 0.91 8.24
N PHE A 264 18.85 0.36 7.79
CA PHE A 264 18.65 -1.06 7.55
C PHE A 264 18.66 -1.37 6.06
N MET A 265 19.30 -2.49 5.71
CA MET A 265 19.30 -3.06 4.37
C MET A 265 18.48 -4.33 4.38
N LEU A 266 17.22 -4.23 3.94
CA LEU A 266 16.24 -5.29 4.02
C LEU A 266 16.23 -6.12 2.74
N LYS A 267 16.35 -7.44 2.87
CA LYS A 267 16.21 -8.40 1.79
C LYS A 267 14.73 -8.64 1.49
N LEU A 268 14.37 -8.51 0.22
CA LEU A 268 13.06 -8.94 -0.25
C LEU A 268 13.13 -10.44 -0.58
N PRO A 269 12.28 -11.28 0.03
CA PRO A 269 12.20 -12.69 -0.34
C PRO A 269 11.64 -12.86 -1.75
N GLU A 270 11.83 -14.03 -2.33
CA GLU A 270 11.20 -14.38 -3.61
C GLU A 270 9.69 -14.47 -3.44
N ALA A 271 8.97 -13.96 -4.44
CA ALA A 271 7.51 -13.98 -4.44
C ALA A 271 6.98 -15.31 -4.96
N ASP A 272 6.15 -16.00 -4.17
CA ASP A 272 5.40 -17.19 -4.60
C ASP A 272 4.36 -16.85 -5.67
N TYR A 273 3.85 -15.62 -5.62
CA TYR A 273 2.90 -15.08 -6.59
C TYR A 273 3.33 -13.70 -7.05
N THR A 274 3.21 -13.46 -8.35
CA THR A 274 3.60 -12.19 -8.97
C THR A 274 2.42 -11.56 -9.68
N ILE A 275 2.32 -10.23 -9.56
CA ILE A 275 1.40 -9.39 -10.32
C ILE A 275 2.20 -8.68 -11.41
N ALA A 276 1.73 -8.78 -12.65
CA ALA A 276 2.20 -7.97 -13.77
C ALA A 276 1.12 -6.98 -14.19
N LEU A 277 1.52 -5.72 -14.36
CA LEU A 277 0.66 -4.63 -14.82
C LEU A 277 1.16 -4.15 -16.18
N ASP A 278 0.29 -4.11 -17.19
CA ASP A 278 0.56 -3.44 -18.46
C ASP A 278 -0.46 -2.32 -18.67
N VAL A 279 0.00 -1.08 -18.80
CA VAL A 279 -0.85 0.08 -19.07
C VAL A 279 -0.60 0.53 -20.51
N PRO A 280 -1.41 0.04 -21.47
CA PRO A 280 -1.17 0.30 -22.89
C PRO A 280 -1.56 1.71 -23.31
N ARG A 281 -2.50 2.38 -22.62
CA ARG A 281 -2.95 3.72 -23.00
C ARG A 281 -3.84 4.39 -21.96
N PHE A 282 -3.92 5.71 -22.10
CA PHE A 282 -4.95 6.57 -21.54
C PHE A 282 -5.73 7.24 -22.68
N ARG A 283 -7.03 7.49 -22.51
CA ARG A 283 -7.88 8.09 -23.55
C ARG A 283 -8.72 9.23 -22.98
N LYS A 284 -8.76 10.36 -23.69
CA LYS A 284 -9.72 11.44 -23.44
C LYS A 284 -10.77 11.45 -24.55
N ILE A 285 -12.03 11.37 -24.17
CA ILE A 285 -13.16 11.32 -25.11
C ILE A 285 -14.13 12.43 -24.74
N LYS A 286 -14.46 13.32 -25.67
CA LYS A 286 -15.52 14.32 -25.45
C LYS A 286 -16.87 13.59 -25.39
N SER A 287 -17.56 13.70 -24.25
CA SER A 287 -18.84 13.03 -24.01
C SER A 287 -20.05 13.96 -24.14
N GLY A 288 -19.83 15.28 -24.11
CA GLY A 288 -20.90 16.26 -24.17
C GLY A 288 -20.38 17.69 -24.31
N GLU A 289 -21.27 18.58 -24.75
CA GLU A 289 -21.00 20.01 -24.91
C GLU A 289 -22.28 20.82 -24.71
N SER A 290 -22.13 21.99 -24.09
CA SER A 290 -23.19 22.97 -23.87
C SER A 290 -22.60 24.38 -23.88
N ALA A 291 -23.45 25.41 -23.82
CA ALA A 291 -23.00 26.80 -23.67
C ALA A 291 -22.17 27.04 -22.39
N ALA A 292 -22.33 26.20 -21.36
CA ALA A 292 -21.59 26.30 -20.11
C ALA A 292 -20.20 25.62 -20.16
N GLY A 293 -19.96 24.73 -21.13
CA GLY A 293 -18.71 24.00 -21.25
C GLY A 293 -18.85 22.62 -21.90
N ALA A 294 -17.77 21.84 -21.82
CA ALA A 294 -17.70 20.47 -22.35
C ALA A 294 -17.51 19.44 -21.22
N SER A 295 -17.95 18.22 -21.46
CA SER A 295 -17.65 17.06 -20.61
C SER A 295 -16.74 16.10 -21.34
N TYR A 296 -15.77 15.54 -20.60
CA TYR A 296 -14.83 14.56 -21.11
C TYR A 296 -14.82 13.32 -20.23
N ILE A 297 -14.73 12.15 -20.84
CA ILE A 297 -14.41 10.88 -20.19
C ILE A 297 -12.91 10.64 -20.32
N TYR A 298 -12.26 10.45 -19.19
CA TYR A 298 -10.87 10.03 -19.09
C TYR A 298 -10.83 8.54 -18.82
N GLY A 299 -10.42 7.77 -19.81
CA GLY A 299 -10.30 6.32 -19.78
C GLY A 299 -8.89 5.87 -19.42
N ALA A 300 -8.77 4.92 -18.52
CA ALA A 300 -7.56 4.16 -18.23
C ALA A 300 -7.76 2.70 -18.65
N TYR A 301 -6.74 2.11 -19.26
CA TYR A 301 -6.72 0.71 -19.69
C TYR A 301 -5.55 0.02 -19.01
N ALA A 302 -5.77 -1.17 -18.47
CA ALA A 302 -4.72 -1.96 -17.85
C ALA A 302 -4.96 -3.45 -18.08
N HIS A 303 -3.93 -4.16 -18.51
CA HIS A 303 -3.84 -5.60 -18.36
C HIS A 303 -3.35 -5.92 -16.95
N VAL A 304 -4.02 -6.83 -16.26
CA VAL A 304 -3.62 -7.33 -14.95
C VAL A 304 -3.48 -8.83 -15.03
N ASP A 305 -2.26 -9.31 -14.76
CA ASP A 305 -1.93 -10.72 -14.66
C ASP A 305 -1.45 -11.04 -13.24
N ILE A 306 -2.02 -12.08 -12.63
CA ILE A 306 -1.65 -12.59 -11.31
C ILE A 306 -1.35 -14.07 -11.47
N GLN A 307 -0.09 -14.44 -11.25
CA GLN A 307 0.40 -15.79 -11.56
C GLN A 307 1.26 -16.37 -10.44
N GLU A 308 1.30 -17.70 -10.38
CA GLU A 308 2.33 -18.47 -9.68
C GLU A 308 3.49 -18.74 -10.67
N PRO A 309 4.69 -18.18 -10.46
CA PRO A 309 5.77 -18.27 -11.44
C PRO A 309 6.27 -19.70 -11.71
N VAL A 310 6.27 -20.57 -10.70
CA VAL A 310 6.87 -21.91 -10.80
C VAL A 310 6.06 -22.84 -11.70
N SER A 311 4.74 -22.87 -11.53
CA SER A 311 3.84 -23.68 -12.35
C SER A 311 3.39 -22.98 -13.63
N GLY A 312 3.52 -21.66 -13.71
CA GLY A 312 2.95 -20.84 -14.78
C GLY A 312 1.42 -20.69 -14.69
N LYS A 313 0.81 -21.03 -13.54
CA LYS A 313 -0.64 -20.91 -13.36
C LYS A 313 -1.05 -19.45 -13.21
N HIS A 314 -1.90 -18.98 -14.12
CA HIS A 314 -2.55 -17.69 -14.04
C HIS A 314 -3.87 -17.78 -13.27
N TYR A 315 -4.01 -16.94 -12.24
CA TYR A 315 -5.22 -16.81 -11.43
C TYR A 315 -6.12 -15.69 -11.93
N LEU A 316 -5.51 -14.61 -12.41
CA LEU A 316 -6.14 -13.52 -13.13
C LEU A 316 -5.28 -13.22 -14.35
N ASN A 317 -5.88 -13.06 -15.51
CA ASN A 317 -5.22 -12.61 -16.74
C ASN A 317 -6.31 -11.98 -17.59
N ALA A 318 -6.44 -10.66 -17.47
CA ALA A 318 -7.55 -9.93 -18.06
C ALA A 318 -7.21 -8.47 -18.34
N ASP A 319 -7.84 -7.93 -19.38
CA ASP A 319 -7.80 -6.52 -19.71
C ASP A 319 -8.97 -5.80 -19.06
N PHE A 320 -8.69 -4.67 -18.42
CA PHE A 320 -9.66 -3.83 -17.74
C PHE A 320 -9.65 -2.42 -18.30
N LYS A 321 -10.81 -1.79 -18.28
CA LYS A 321 -10.98 -0.36 -18.54
C LYS A 321 -11.80 0.31 -17.44
N ASN A 322 -11.46 1.55 -17.13
CA ASN A 322 -12.28 2.42 -16.28
C ASN A 322 -12.34 3.82 -16.90
N GLY A 323 -13.47 4.52 -16.72
CA GLY A 323 -13.65 5.88 -17.19
C GLY A 323 -14.12 6.79 -16.06
N GLU A 324 -13.54 7.98 -15.96
CA GLU A 324 -13.96 9.03 -15.02
C GLU A 324 -14.35 10.29 -15.80
N VAL A 325 -15.45 10.95 -15.39
CA VAL A 325 -15.98 12.12 -16.08
C VAL A 325 -15.43 13.40 -15.45
N LYS A 326 -14.92 14.30 -16.28
CA LYS A 326 -14.54 15.67 -15.88
C LYS A 326 -15.33 16.68 -16.70
N LEU A 327 -15.93 17.63 -15.99
CA LEU A 327 -16.56 18.81 -16.57
C LEU A 327 -15.52 19.91 -16.75
N VAL A 328 -15.50 20.54 -17.91
CA VAL A 328 -14.60 21.64 -18.27
C VAL A 328 -15.45 22.85 -18.64
N PRO A 329 -15.59 23.84 -17.73
CA PRO A 329 -16.32 25.07 -18.01
C PRO A 329 -15.65 25.89 -19.13
N VAL A 330 -16.44 26.67 -19.88
CA VAL A 330 -15.90 27.59 -20.92
C VAL A 330 -14.91 28.62 -20.36
N THR A 331 -14.98 28.92 -19.06
CA THR A 331 -14.10 29.86 -18.36
C THR A 331 -12.73 29.26 -18.03
N GLN A 332 -12.53 27.95 -18.21
CA GLN A 332 -11.27 27.28 -17.96
C GLN A 332 -10.34 27.40 -19.17
N SER A 333 -9.34 28.28 -19.10
CA SER A 333 -8.42 28.58 -20.19
C SER A 333 -7.32 27.51 -20.41
N SER A 334 -7.06 26.66 -19.42
CA SER A 334 -6.12 25.54 -19.54
C SER A 334 -6.63 24.34 -18.74
N VAL A 335 -6.45 23.15 -19.29
CA VAL A 335 -6.90 21.89 -18.70
C VAL A 335 -5.69 20.97 -18.53
N ASP A 336 -5.28 20.74 -17.29
CA ASP A 336 -4.42 19.61 -16.97
C ASP A 336 -5.26 18.32 -17.01
N ASP A 337 -4.82 17.38 -17.86
CA ASP A 337 -5.48 16.11 -18.13
C ASP A 337 -5.01 15.00 -17.18
N PHE A 338 -3.78 15.12 -16.64
CA PHE A 338 -3.18 14.07 -15.82
C PHE A 338 -4.00 13.69 -14.58
N PRO A 339 -4.56 14.63 -13.80
CA PRO A 339 -5.32 14.27 -12.60
C PRO A 339 -6.53 13.40 -12.91
N ALA A 340 -7.18 13.63 -14.05
CA ALA A 340 -8.31 12.80 -14.46
C ALA A 340 -7.87 11.42 -14.95
N TYR A 341 -6.68 11.30 -15.57
CA TYR A 341 -6.07 10.00 -15.86
C TYR A 341 -5.65 9.25 -14.59
N HIS A 342 -5.08 9.95 -13.61
CA HIS A 342 -4.76 9.42 -12.29
C HIS A 342 -6.02 8.87 -11.60
N ASP A 343 -7.10 9.65 -11.58
CA ASP A 343 -8.37 9.22 -10.98
C ASP A 343 -8.95 8.01 -11.74
N ALA A 344 -8.82 7.96 -13.07
CA ALA A 344 -9.27 6.82 -13.86
C ALA A 344 -8.52 5.52 -13.55
N ILE A 345 -7.18 5.54 -13.48
CA ILE A 345 -6.40 4.32 -13.16
C ILE A 345 -6.53 3.93 -11.68
N LYS A 346 -6.57 4.91 -10.77
CA LYS A 346 -6.86 4.65 -9.35
C LYS A 346 -8.24 4.01 -9.18
N GLY A 347 -9.25 4.53 -9.88
CA GLY A 347 -10.60 3.98 -9.91
C GLY A 347 -10.65 2.56 -10.45
N LEU A 348 -9.86 2.24 -11.49
CA LEU A 348 -9.71 0.88 -12.01
C LEU A 348 -9.18 -0.06 -10.94
N PHE A 349 -8.04 0.28 -10.32
CA PHE A 349 -7.40 -0.56 -9.31
C PHE A 349 -8.25 -0.70 -8.04
N ALA A 350 -8.92 0.37 -7.60
CA ALA A 350 -9.84 0.33 -6.47
C ALA A 350 -11.03 -0.62 -6.73
N LYS A 351 -11.70 -0.48 -7.88
CA LYS A 351 -12.88 -1.31 -8.22
C LYS A 351 -12.49 -2.77 -8.47
N LEU A 352 -11.33 -3.03 -9.08
CA LEU A 352 -10.80 -4.39 -9.20
C LEU A 352 -10.48 -4.99 -7.83
N SER A 353 -9.80 -4.24 -6.96
CA SER A 353 -9.46 -4.67 -5.60
C SER A 353 -10.70 -4.93 -4.75
N ASP A 354 -11.76 -4.15 -4.89
CA ASP A 354 -13.05 -4.39 -4.23
C ASP A 354 -13.68 -5.72 -4.70
N ASN A 355 -13.66 -6.01 -6.02
CA ASN A 355 -14.12 -7.29 -6.53
C ASN A 355 -13.24 -8.45 -6.02
N LEU A 356 -11.93 -8.28 -5.96
CA LEU A 356 -10.97 -9.24 -5.40
C LEU A 356 -11.12 -9.42 -3.87
N ALA A 357 -11.68 -8.43 -3.17
CA ALA A 357 -12.03 -8.54 -1.75
C ALA A 357 -13.35 -9.27 -1.51
N GLY A 358 -14.16 -9.52 -2.55
CA GLY A 358 -15.47 -10.16 -2.46
C GLY A 358 -16.66 -9.21 -2.61
N ASN A 359 -16.42 -7.90 -2.69
CA ASN A 359 -17.45 -6.89 -2.91
C ASN A 359 -17.78 -6.82 -4.41
N ARG A 360 -18.56 -7.80 -4.90
CA ARG A 360 -18.96 -7.87 -6.31
C ARG A 360 -19.70 -6.59 -6.71
N THR A 361 -19.22 -5.93 -7.77
CA THR A 361 -19.84 -4.73 -8.32
C THR A 361 -20.17 -4.91 -9.79
N ASP A 362 -21.24 -4.26 -10.25
CA ASP A 362 -21.67 -4.26 -11.65
C ASP A 362 -20.63 -3.61 -12.60
N TRP A 363 -19.65 -2.91 -12.03
CA TRP A 363 -18.51 -2.39 -12.78
C TRP A 363 -17.80 -3.50 -13.57
N LEU A 364 -17.63 -4.70 -12.99
CA LEU A 364 -16.84 -5.78 -13.57
C LEU A 364 -17.33 -6.17 -14.98
N SER A 365 -18.66 -6.25 -15.20
CA SER A 365 -19.23 -6.61 -16.50
C SER A 365 -19.03 -5.55 -17.59
N SER A 366 -18.84 -4.29 -17.19
CA SER A 366 -18.55 -3.20 -18.14
C SER A 366 -17.06 -2.96 -18.33
N ALA A 367 -16.24 -3.40 -17.36
CA ALA A 367 -14.82 -3.13 -17.30
C ALA A 367 -13.98 -4.08 -18.15
N THR A 368 -14.46 -5.29 -18.42
CA THR A 368 -13.72 -6.30 -19.17
C THR A 368 -14.64 -7.18 -20.00
N ASP A 369 -14.16 -7.54 -21.19
CA ASP A 369 -14.80 -8.51 -22.08
C ASP A 369 -14.08 -9.89 -21.99
N THR A 370 -13.14 -10.05 -21.05
CA THR A 370 -12.38 -11.30 -20.86
C THR A 370 -13.31 -12.44 -20.44
N SER A 371 -13.27 -13.52 -21.20
CA SER A 371 -14.09 -14.71 -20.94
C SER A 371 -13.72 -15.36 -19.61
N GLY A 372 -14.73 -15.80 -18.86
CA GLY A 372 -14.53 -16.48 -17.59
C GLY A 372 -14.03 -15.60 -16.43
N ILE A 373 -14.11 -14.26 -16.56
CA ILE A 373 -13.63 -13.33 -15.52
C ILE A 373 -14.14 -13.64 -14.11
N ASN A 374 -15.41 -14.02 -13.96
CA ASN A 374 -15.97 -14.36 -12.64
C ASN A 374 -15.25 -15.54 -11.98
N LYS A 375 -14.87 -16.56 -12.77
CA LYS A 375 -14.10 -17.70 -12.27
C LYS A 375 -12.68 -17.29 -11.90
N GLN A 376 -12.05 -16.43 -12.71
CA GLN A 376 -10.73 -15.89 -12.41
C GLN A 376 -10.76 -15.10 -11.09
N ILE A 377 -11.70 -14.18 -10.90
CA ILE A 377 -11.83 -13.43 -9.63
C ILE A 377 -12.01 -14.37 -8.42
N THR A 378 -12.83 -15.41 -8.54
CA THR A 378 -12.99 -16.39 -7.44
C THR A 378 -11.69 -17.17 -7.17
N SER A 379 -10.98 -17.59 -8.21
CA SER A 379 -9.67 -18.24 -8.10
C SER A 379 -8.64 -17.32 -7.44
N THR A 380 -8.61 -16.04 -7.83
CA THR A 380 -7.74 -15.04 -7.22
C THR A 380 -8.10 -14.77 -5.76
N GLN A 381 -9.39 -14.74 -5.40
CA GLN A 381 -9.83 -14.60 -4.00
C GLN A 381 -9.29 -15.73 -3.11
N GLU A 382 -9.30 -16.97 -3.61
CA GLU A 382 -8.72 -18.12 -2.89
C GLU A 382 -7.21 -17.99 -2.74
N LEU A 383 -6.51 -17.59 -3.80
CA LEU A 383 -5.08 -17.29 -3.75
C LEU A 383 -4.77 -16.19 -2.73
N LEU A 384 -5.52 -15.10 -2.72
CA LEU A 384 -5.32 -13.96 -1.82
C LEU A 384 -5.51 -14.36 -0.36
N LYS A 385 -6.52 -15.19 -0.05
CA LYS A 385 -6.69 -15.76 1.29
C LYS A 385 -5.48 -16.58 1.73
N SER A 386 -4.83 -17.24 0.79
CA SER A 386 -3.66 -18.08 1.02
C SER A 386 -2.37 -17.30 1.36
N CYS A 387 -2.38 -15.98 1.07
CA CYS A 387 -1.29 -15.04 1.33
C CYS A 387 -1.48 -14.21 2.61
N LYS A 388 -2.66 -14.26 3.25
CA LYS A 388 -2.88 -13.68 4.57
C LYS A 388 -2.16 -14.54 5.61
#